data_AF-A0A661YCF1-F1
#
_entry.id   AF-A0A661YCF1-F1
#
_cell.length_a   1.000
_cell.length_b   1.000
_cell.length_c   1.000
_cell.angle_alpha   90.00
_cell.angle_beta   90.00
_cell.angle_gamma   90.00
#
_symmetry.space_group_name_H-M   'P 1'
#
loop_
_entity.id
_entity.type
_entity.pdbx_description
1 polymer ?
#
loop_
_entity_poly.entity_id
_entity_poly.type
_entity_poly.pdbx_seq_one_letter_code
_entity_poly.pdbx_strand_id
1 'polypeptide(L)'
;MGSIDVNIMTKIDKDNYKDGEKLPVEYNDAHAALRGYAESELESSLVLSAGINPRLYSYMQEFEDFYPDKTGYIKKKIALKVSDYKSAMIQGKFLAKKGLWVSEYRIESGLNCGGHAFATDGYLMGPILEEFREKRNELIRSIHEVLTSALAEKDRISPNTPLQVKITAQGGVGTAEEHQFLIDHYGIDSVGWGTPFLLVPEATNVDDATLDKLINAREDKLYLSDISPLNVPFNSLRGNTKDLEKSFLTAKGKPGSPCPKKLIALNKEFTEKPICAASRRYQVLKIKELDRSGVSGAEYRKQYDKIVTKACICVGLGTTSLLVNDIDTGTYGNGVSICPGPNMAYFSRTMSLKEITNHIYGRSNMILRKDRPNMFIKELNIYIDYLKNKIEEMTDPSDVKRRKYFTNFALNLQAGIDYYFDLFTGLKGVFESRRPDIHRELENANAEITLLIEELETLPEMQVVQALGSTQ
;
A
#
# COMPACT_ATOMS: atom_id res chain seq x y z
N MET A 1 0.37 -14.44 24.46
CA MET A 1 -0.90 -14.40 23.70
C MET A 1 -0.81 -13.25 22.70
N GLY A 2 -1.33 -13.43 21.48
CA GLY A 2 -1.43 -12.36 20.47
C GLY A 2 -2.71 -11.53 20.63
N SER A 3 -2.85 -10.47 19.83
CA SER A 3 -4.09 -9.68 19.72
C SER A 3 -4.79 -9.93 18.37
N ILE A 4 -6.09 -9.66 18.32
CA ILE A 4 -6.87 -9.66 17.07
C ILE A 4 -7.18 -8.21 16.73
N ASP A 5 -6.49 -7.64 15.76
CA ASP A 5 -6.75 -6.28 15.28
C ASP A 5 -7.70 -6.30 14.08
N VAL A 6 -8.51 -5.26 13.92
CA VAL A 6 -9.45 -5.11 12.78
C VAL A 6 -8.92 -4.05 11.83
N ASN A 7 -8.77 -4.38 10.54
CA ASN A 7 -8.35 -3.41 9.52
C ASN A 7 -9.54 -2.94 8.66
N ILE A 8 -9.77 -1.63 8.61
CA ILE A 8 -10.73 -1.00 7.70
C ILE A 8 -9.98 -0.19 6.64
N MET A 9 -10.14 -0.59 5.38
CA MET A 9 -9.74 0.23 4.23
C MET A 9 -10.75 1.37 4.04
N THR A 10 -10.39 2.58 4.46
CA THR A 10 -11.32 3.72 4.59
C THR A 10 -11.96 4.17 3.28
N LYS A 11 -11.32 3.88 2.14
CA LYS A 11 -11.84 4.14 0.79
C LYS A 11 -12.94 3.17 0.35
N ILE A 12 -13.06 2.00 0.97
CA ILE A 12 -14.06 0.98 0.63
C ILE A 12 -15.28 1.18 1.52
N ASP A 13 -16.01 2.27 1.26
CA ASP A 13 -17.16 2.72 2.06
C ASP A 13 -18.38 2.89 1.16
N LYS A 14 -18.78 1.78 0.51
CA LYS A 14 -19.82 1.74 -0.51
C LYS A 14 -21.20 2.04 0.11
N ASP A 15 -21.96 2.91 -0.57
CA ASP A 15 -23.38 3.16 -0.25
C ASP A 15 -24.23 1.89 -0.39
N ASN A 16 -25.10 1.64 0.60
CA ASN A 16 -26.06 0.53 0.57
C ASN A 16 -27.48 1.00 0.29
N TYR A 17 -28.30 0.09 -0.24
CA TYR A 17 -29.66 0.39 -0.69
C TYR A 17 -30.61 -0.70 -0.21
N LYS A 18 -31.83 -0.32 0.17
CA LYS A 18 -32.92 -1.22 0.52
C LYS A 18 -34.15 -0.83 -0.28
N ASP A 19 -34.77 -1.81 -0.96
CA ASP A 19 -35.95 -1.59 -1.81
C ASP A 19 -35.80 -0.50 -2.88
N GLY A 20 -34.55 -0.25 -3.31
CA GLY A 20 -34.21 0.77 -4.30
C GLY A 20 -33.73 2.09 -3.69
N GLU A 21 -34.07 2.35 -2.43
CA GLU A 21 -33.76 3.59 -1.71
C GLU A 21 -32.38 3.54 -1.06
N LYS A 22 -31.68 4.67 -1.08
CA LYS A 22 -30.35 4.80 -0.47
C LYS A 22 -30.48 4.82 1.05
N LEU A 23 -29.71 3.98 1.73
CA LEU A 23 -29.63 3.98 3.19
C LEU A 23 -28.76 5.14 3.72
N PRO A 24 -28.98 5.56 4.98
CA PRO A 24 -28.09 6.48 5.67
C PRO A 24 -26.62 6.01 5.71
N VAL A 25 -25.70 6.95 5.94
CA VAL A 25 -24.25 6.72 5.82
C VAL A 25 -23.72 5.67 6.79
N GLU A 26 -24.34 5.50 7.95
CA GLU A 26 -23.97 4.49 8.95
C GLU A 26 -24.17 3.06 8.45
N TYR A 27 -24.93 2.87 7.36
CA TYR A 27 -25.10 1.58 6.70
C TYR A 27 -24.12 1.36 5.55
N ASN A 28 -23.24 2.32 5.24
CA ASN A 28 -22.17 2.10 4.28
C ASN A 28 -21.19 1.04 4.82
N ASP A 29 -20.51 0.33 3.91
CA ASP A 29 -19.72 -0.86 4.27
C ASP A 29 -18.66 -0.58 5.36
N ALA A 30 -17.92 0.54 5.31
CA ALA A 30 -16.90 0.85 6.31
C ALA A 30 -17.50 1.34 7.64
N HIS A 31 -18.61 2.08 7.58
CA HIS A 31 -19.33 2.54 8.78
C HIS A 31 -19.98 1.37 9.52
N ALA A 32 -20.58 0.43 8.80
CA ALA A 32 -21.14 -0.79 9.36
C ALA A 32 -20.05 -1.67 10.00
N ALA A 33 -18.89 -1.80 9.34
CA ALA A 33 -17.74 -2.53 9.90
C ALA A 33 -17.20 -1.84 11.17
N LEU A 34 -17.09 -0.51 11.17
CA LEU A 34 -16.68 0.26 12.35
C LEU A 34 -17.64 0.06 13.51
N ARG A 35 -18.96 0.17 13.28
CA ARG A 35 -19.98 -0.08 14.30
C ARG A 35 -19.86 -1.50 14.87
N GLY A 36 -19.77 -2.51 14.01
CA GLY A 36 -19.63 -3.90 14.46
C GLY A 36 -18.38 -4.13 15.32
N TYR A 37 -17.25 -3.52 14.98
CA TYR A 37 -16.05 -3.56 15.83
C TYR A 37 -16.25 -2.80 17.15
N ALA A 38 -16.81 -1.59 17.09
CA ALA A 38 -17.02 -0.73 18.25
C ALA A 38 -17.94 -1.39 19.29
N GLU A 39 -19.01 -2.04 18.84
CA GLU A 39 -20.02 -2.70 19.70
C GLU A 39 -19.61 -4.13 20.13
N SER A 40 -18.51 -4.68 19.60
CA SER A 40 -18.02 -6.00 20.00
C SER A 40 -17.34 -6.00 21.37
N GLU A 41 -17.14 -7.19 21.95
CA GLU A 41 -16.37 -7.36 23.19
C GLU A 41 -14.84 -7.28 23.00
N LEU A 42 -14.37 -7.14 21.76
CA LEU A 42 -12.94 -7.18 21.42
C LEU A 42 -12.18 -5.95 21.94
N GLU A 43 -11.17 -6.15 22.78
CA GLU A 43 -10.27 -5.07 23.23
C GLU A 43 -8.97 -5.08 22.42
N SER A 44 -8.92 -4.32 21.33
CA SER A 44 -7.79 -4.33 20.41
C SER A 44 -7.62 -3.02 19.63
N SER A 45 -6.87 -3.06 18.53
CA SER A 45 -6.69 -1.92 17.64
C SER A 45 -7.56 -2.01 16.40
N LEU A 46 -8.21 -0.90 16.06
CA LEU A 46 -8.72 -0.63 14.74
C LEU A 46 -7.62 0.00 13.88
N VAL A 47 -7.17 -0.72 12.86
CA VAL A 47 -6.21 -0.25 11.87
C VAL A 47 -6.97 0.44 10.73
N LEU A 48 -6.71 1.73 10.53
CA LEU A 48 -7.27 2.51 9.43
C LEU A 48 -6.24 2.62 8.31
N SER A 49 -6.60 2.17 7.11
CA SER A 49 -5.70 2.10 5.96
C SER A 49 -6.29 2.74 4.71
N ALA A 50 -5.44 2.94 3.69
CA ALA A 50 -5.81 3.46 2.37
C ALA A 50 -6.31 4.92 2.35
N GLY A 51 -5.90 5.75 3.32
CA GLY A 51 -6.14 7.20 3.34
C GLY A 51 -7.19 7.64 4.37
N ILE A 52 -7.61 8.89 4.29
CA ILE A 52 -8.55 9.51 5.23
C ILE A 52 -9.99 9.41 4.74
N ASN A 53 -10.91 9.03 5.63
CA ASN A 53 -12.36 9.17 5.42
C ASN A 53 -12.94 10.02 6.57
N PRO A 54 -13.11 11.35 6.38
CA PRO A 54 -13.57 12.25 7.42
C PRO A 54 -14.93 11.88 8.02
N ARG A 55 -15.83 11.28 7.22
CA ARG A 55 -17.16 10.85 7.68
C ARG A 55 -17.05 9.67 8.64
N LEU A 56 -16.27 8.66 8.25
CA LEU A 56 -16.01 7.48 9.09
C LEU A 56 -15.33 7.88 10.41
N TYR A 57 -14.34 8.77 10.35
CA TYR A 57 -13.63 9.23 11.54
C TYR A 57 -14.53 10.09 12.44
N SER A 58 -15.50 10.80 11.86
CA SER A 58 -16.52 11.52 12.64
C SER A 58 -17.49 10.55 13.30
N TYR A 59 -17.94 9.52 12.59
CA TYR A 59 -18.84 8.50 13.14
C TYR A 59 -18.22 7.72 14.31
N MET A 60 -16.90 7.57 14.34
CA MET A 60 -16.20 6.94 15.47
C MET A 60 -16.42 7.64 16.82
N GLN A 61 -16.79 8.92 16.81
CA GLN A 61 -17.07 9.70 18.02
C GLN A 61 -18.34 9.25 18.76
N GLU A 62 -19.22 8.52 18.09
CA GLU A 62 -20.47 8.04 18.65
C GLU A 62 -20.27 6.84 19.61
N PHE A 63 -19.04 6.33 19.74
CA PHE A 63 -18.73 5.11 20.47
C PHE A 63 -17.80 5.38 21.66
N GLU A 64 -18.31 5.14 22.87
CA GLU A 64 -17.63 5.44 24.14
C GLU A 64 -16.29 4.72 24.31
N ASP A 65 -16.17 3.48 23.83
CA ASP A 65 -14.98 2.64 24.05
C ASP A 65 -13.69 3.14 23.33
N PHE A 66 -13.79 4.15 22.46
CA PHE A 66 -12.63 4.80 21.84
C PHE A 66 -12.06 5.96 22.68
N TYR A 67 -12.77 6.41 23.72
CA TYR A 67 -12.31 7.48 24.58
C TYR A 67 -11.40 6.96 25.68
N PRO A 68 -10.38 7.74 26.11
CA PRO A 68 -9.55 7.37 27.24
C PRO A 68 -10.33 7.52 28.56
N ASP A 69 -10.05 6.62 29.50
CA ASP A 69 -10.49 6.77 30.88
C ASP A 69 -9.51 7.64 31.72
N LYS A 70 -9.78 7.78 33.02
CA LYS A 70 -8.94 8.57 33.94
C LYS A 70 -7.50 8.08 34.03
N THR A 71 -7.26 6.79 33.77
CA THR A 71 -5.94 6.17 33.78
C THR A 71 -5.24 6.25 32.42
N GLY A 72 -5.94 6.71 31.39
CA GLY A 72 -5.47 6.74 30.00
C GLY A 72 -5.65 5.41 29.27
N TYR A 73 -6.36 4.45 29.87
CA TYR A 73 -6.72 3.21 29.18
C TYR A 73 -7.78 3.50 28.11
N ILE A 74 -7.59 2.91 26.92
CA ILE A 74 -8.50 2.98 25.79
C ILE A 74 -8.81 1.55 25.36
N LYS A 75 -10.09 1.19 25.37
CA LYS A 75 -10.54 -0.17 25.05
C LYS A 75 -10.45 -0.46 23.56
N LYS A 76 -10.86 0.48 22.71
CA LYS A 76 -10.79 0.40 21.24
C LYS A 76 -9.73 1.37 20.75
N LYS A 77 -8.52 0.85 20.54
CA LYS A 77 -7.38 1.66 20.11
C LYS A 77 -7.47 1.99 18.64
N ILE A 78 -6.85 3.10 18.23
CA ILE A 78 -6.74 3.49 16.82
C ILE A 78 -5.29 3.36 16.38
N ALA A 79 -5.08 2.64 15.28
CA ALA A 79 -3.80 2.55 14.59
C ALA A 79 -3.94 3.16 13.18
N LEU A 80 -3.08 4.12 12.84
CA LEU A 80 -3.08 4.76 11.52
C LEU A 80 -1.92 4.23 10.69
N LYS A 81 -2.24 3.67 9.52
CA LYS A 81 -1.24 3.40 8.48
C LYS A 81 -0.92 4.69 7.73
N VAL A 82 0.35 5.10 7.77
CA VAL A 82 0.81 6.39 7.26
C VAL A 82 2.05 6.21 6.38
N SER A 83 2.20 7.10 5.40
CA SER A 83 3.33 7.13 4.48
C SER A 83 4.39 8.17 4.86
N ASP A 84 4.06 9.15 5.70
CA ASP A 84 4.93 10.27 6.03
C ASP A 84 4.48 10.99 7.33
N TYR A 85 5.37 11.82 7.88
CA TYR A 85 5.14 12.56 9.12
C TYR A 85 3.98 13.56 9.02
N LYS A 86 3.85 14.24 7.87
CA LYS A 86 2.80 15.23 7.63
C LYS A 86 1.40 14.59 7.68
N SER A 87 1.23 13.44 7.05
CA SER A 87 0.00 12.65 7.05
C SER A 87 -0.35 12.18 8.46
N ALA A 88 0.64 11.71 9.23
CA ALA A 88 0.46 11.33 10.63
C ALA A 88 -0.02 12.50 11.49
N MET A 89 0.62 13.66 11.36
CA MET A 89 0.26 14.89 12.08
C MET A 89 -1.16 15.37 11.74
N ILE A 90 -1.51 15.43 10.45
CA ILE A 90 -2.83 15.89 9.98
C ILE A 90 -3.93 14.96 10.49
N GLN A 91 -3.78 13.66 10.29
CA GLN A 91 -4.80 12.68 10.70
C GLN A 91 -4.90 12.57 12.22
N GLY A 92 -3.76 12.61 12.92
CA GLY A 92 -3.68 12.65 14.37
C GLY A 92 -4.44 13.84 14.96
N LYS A 93 -4.15 15.05 14.48
CA LYS A 93 -4.88 16.26 14.91
C LYS A 93 -6.38 16.20 14.56
N PHE A 94 -6.73 15.61 13.42
CA PHE A 94 -8.13 15.46 13.03
C PHE A 94 -8.91 14.57 14.01
N LEU A 95 -8.34 13.43 14.42
CA LEU A 95 -8.94 12.54 15.42
C LEU A 95 -8.86 13.14 16.84
N ALA A 96 -7.79 13.83 17.19
CA ALA A 96 -7.66 14.49 18.50
C ALA A 96 -8.72 15.58 18.70
N LYS A 97 -9.02 16.39 17.67
CA LYS A 97 -10.15 17.36 17.68
C LYS A 97 -11.50 16.69 17.94
N LYS A 98 -11.58 15.39 17.74
CA LYS A 98 -12.77 14.58 17.96
C LYS A 98 -12.83 13.94 19.35
N GLY A 99 -11.79 14.15 20.17
CA GLY A 99 -11.58 13.50 21.45
C GLY A 99 -11.02 12.07 21.33
N LEU A 100 -10.54 11.68 20.15
CA LEU A 100 -10.06 10.33 19.86
C LEU A 100 -8.53 10.31 19.76
N TRP A 101 -7.90 9.29 20.35
CA TRP A 101 -6.44 9.18 20.39
C TRP A 101 -5.91 8.11 19.44
N VAL A 102 -4.88 8.46 18.67
CA VAL A 102 -4.12 7.51 17.86
C VAL A 102 -3.07 6.84 18.74
N SER A 103 -3.25 5.54 18.96
CA SER A 103 -2.37 4.71 19.80
C SER A 103 -1.17 4.15 19.03
N GLU A 104 -1.25 4.09 17.70
CA GLU A 104 -0.15 3.62 16.84
C GLU A 104 -0.10 4.39 15.53
N TYR A 105 1.09 4.86 15.14
CA TYR A 105 1.43 5.26 13.78
C TYR A 105 2.25 4.15 13.14
N ARG A 106 1.67 3.46 12.16
CA ARG A 106 2.30 2.37 11.42
C ARG A 106 2.81 2.90 10.09
N ILE A 107 4.10 3.17 10.03
CA ILE A 107 4.79 3.71 8.86
C ILE A 107 4.97 2.57 7.85
N GLU A 108 4.48 2.75 6.64
CA GLU A 108 4.61 1.75 5.57
C GLU A 108 5.48 2.29 4.44
N SER A 109 6.41 1.46 3.93
CA SER A 109 7.04 1.73 2.64
C SER A 109 5.95 1.87 1.56
N GLY A 110 6.03 2.95 0.78
CA GLY A 110 5.03 3.26 -0.24
C GLY A 110 4.92 2.20 -1.34
N LEU A 111 6.04 1.57 -1.72
CA LEU A 111 6.10 0.62 -2.84
C LEU A 111 6.65 -0.77 -2.50
N ASN A 112 7.38 -0.93 -1.39
CA ASN A 112 8.03 -2.21 -1.02
C ASN A 112 7.17 -3.12 -0.12
N CYS A 113 5.88 -2.80 0.03
CA CYS A 113 4.88 -3.63 0.73
C CYS A 113 4.15 -4.59 -0.23
N GLY A 114 3.42 -5.57 0.30
CA GLY A 114 2.42 -6.33 -0.47
C GLY A 114 1.09 -5.56 -0.59
N GLY A 115 0.20 -6.03 -1.45
CA GLY A 115 -1.13 -5.41 -1.62
C GLY A 115 -1.11 -4.09 -2.43
N HIS A 116 -1.99 -3.15 -2.07
CA HIS A 116 -2.01 -1.82 -2.68
C HIS A 116 -0.75 -1.04 -2.34
N ALA A 117 -0.19 -0.39 -3.36
CA ALA A 117 0.99 0.44 -3.22
C ALA A 117 0.64 1.92 -3.45
N PHE A 118 1.26 2.79 -2.68
CA PHE A 118 1.04 4.22 -2.70
C PHE A 118 2.42 4.90 -2.74
N ALA A 119 2.90 5.19 -3.94
CA ALA A 119 4.13 5.95 -4.11
C ALA A 119 3.98 7.31 -3.42
N THR A 120 4.97 7.67 -2.60
CA THR A 120 5.18 9.06 -2.19
C THR A 120 5.67 9.88 -3.38
N ASP A 121 5.88 11.18 -3.21
CA ASP A 121 6.49 12.04 -4.24
C ASP A 121 8.02 11.85 -4.33
N GLY A 122 8.52 10.62 -4.19
CA GLY A 122 9.95 10.27 -4.20
C GLY A 122 10.62 10.24 -2.83
N TYR A 123 9.87 10.40 -1.74
CA TYR A 123 10.39 10.29 -0.38
C TYR A 123 10.56 8.81 0.02
N LEU A 124 11.81 8.41 0.30
CA LEU A 124 12.18 7.06 0.71
C LEU A 124 11.95 6.81 2.21
N MET A 125 11.80 5.56 2.60
CA MET A 125 11.43 5.16 3.97
C MET A 125 12.45 5.60 5.02
N GLY A 126 13.76 5.51 4.77
CA GLY A 126 14.77 5.91 5.75
C GLY A 126 14.66 7.37 6.19
N PRO A 127 14.68 8.36 5.28
CA PRO A 127 14.45 9.76 5.62
C PRO A 127 13.12 10.02 6.34
N ILE A 128 12.05 9.29 5.98
CA ILE A 128 10.76 9.40 6.66
C ILE A 128 10.90 8.92 8.12
N LEU A 129 11.50 7.75 8.33
CA LEU A 129 11.72 7.21 9.67
C LEU A 129 12.62 8.11 10.53
N GLU A 130 13.62 8.74 9.90
CA GLU A 130 14.47 9.74 10.55
C GLU A 130 13.66 10.93 11.06
N GLU A 131 12.77 11.48 10.22
CA GLU A 131 11.90 12.58 10.63
C GLU A 131 10.99 12.18 11.82
N PHE A 132 10.44 10.95 11.80
CA PHE A 132 9.68 10.44 12.94
C PHE A 132 10.54 10.27 14.20
N ARG A 133 11.80 9.85 14.07
CA ARG A 133 12.74 9.74 15.19
C ARG A 133 12.98 11.09 15.83
N GLU A 134 13.36 12.09 15.03
CA GLU A 134 13.68 13.44 15.50
C GLU A 134 12.46 14.16 16.09
N LYS A 135 11.30 14.03 15.44
CA LYS A 135 10.08 14.79 15.80
C LYS A 135 9.07 13.98 16.61
N ARG A 136 9.41 12.78 17.10
CA ARG A 136 8.52 11.92 17.91
C ARG A 136 7.82 12.70 19.04
N ASN A 137 8.58 13.45 19.83
CA ASN A 137 8.05 14.19 20.98
C ASN A 137 7.16 15.37 20.55
N GLU A 138 7.48 16.03 19.44
CA GLU A 138 6.67 17.11 18.88
C GLU A 138 5.32 16.57 18.40
N LEU A 139 5.32 15.44 17.69
CA LEU A 139 4.11 14.75 17.25
C LEU A 139 3.19 14.44 18.43
N ILE A 140 3.73 13.78 19.45
CA ILE A 140 2.95 13.39 20.64
C ILE A 140 2.38 14.62 21.35
N ARG A 141 3.23 15.60 21.68
CA ARG A 141 2.81 16.78 22.44
C ARG A 141 1.74 17.56 21.70
N SER A 142 1.97 17.86 20.42
CA SER A 142 1.05 18.68 19.64
C SER A 142 -0.32 18.05 19.41
N ILE A 143 -0.41 16.72 19.37
CA ILE A 143 -1.69 16.01 19.26
C ILE A 143 -2.36 15.90 20.63
N HIS A 144 -1.59 15.67 21.69
CA HIS A 144 -2.09 15.58 23.06
C HIS A 144 -2.72 16.89 23.54
N GLU A 145 -2.10 18.03 23.22
CA GLU A 145 -2.67 19.36 23.50
C GLU A 145 -4.05 19.51 22.85
N VAL A 146 -4.17 19.17 21.57
CA VAL A 146 -5.44 19.22 20.83
C VAL A 146 -6.48 18.26 21.42
N LEU A 147 -6.07 17.05 21.81
CA LEU A 147 -6.95 16.06 22.43
C LEU A 147 -7.52 16.60 23.74
N THR A 148 -6.65 17.13 24.61
CA THR A 148 -7.04 17.60 25.94
C THR A 148 -8.05 18.75 25.85
N SER A 149 -7.82 19.70 24.95
CA SER A 149 -8.78 20.77 24.67
C SER A 149 -10.11 20.23 24.17
N ALA A 150 -10.10 19.28 23.23
CA ALA A 150 -11.33 18.70 22.68
C ALA A 150 -12.11 17.87 23.71
N LEU A 151 -11.43 17.17 24.62
CA LEU A 151 -12.08 16.44 25.71
C LEU A 151 -12.74 17.41 26.71
N ALA A 152 -12.05 18.50 27.07
CA ALA A 152 -12.58 19.53 27.95
C ALA A 152 -13.82 20.22 27.34
N GLU A 153 -13.78 20.60 26.06
CA GLU A 153 -14.92 21.20 25.35
C GLU A 153 -16.14 20.27 25.25
N LYS A 154 -15.93 18.96 25.36
CA LYS A 154 -16.97 17.92 25.29
C LYS A 154 -17.41 17.43 26.67
N ASP A 155 -16.97 18.07 27.76
CA ASP A 155 -17.20 17.64 29.14
C ASP A 155 -16.80 16.16 29.39
N ARG A 156 -15.73 15.71 28.73
CA ARG A 156 -15.19 14.35 28.85
C ARG A 156 -13.98 14.30 29.78
N ILE A 157 -13.72 13.12 30.31
CA ILE A 157 -12.57 12.85 31.18
C ILE A 157 -11.28 13.04 30.38
N SER A 158 -10.40 13.90 30.89
CA SER A 158 -9.02 13.98 30.41
C SER A 158 -8.14 13.00 31.20
N PRO A 159 -7.23 12.27 30.55
CA PRO A 159 -6.24 11.45 31.25
C PRO A 159 -5.30 12.30 32.08
N ASN A 160 -4.85 11.77 33.22
CA ASN A 160 -3.93 12.47 34.14
C ASN A 160 -2.48 12.47 33.64
N THR A 161 -2.15 11.60 32.70
CA THR A 161 -0.81 11.43 32.12
C THR A 161 -0.89 11.46 30.59
N PRO A 162 0.16 11.92 29.89
CA PRO A 162 0.21 11.86 28.45
C PRO A 162 -0.03 10.44 27.93
N LEU A 163 -0.98 10.30 27.00
CA LEU A 163 -1.25 9.02 26.36
C LEU A 163 -0.05 8.56 25.54
N GLN A 164 0.29 7.28 25.66
CA GLN A 164 1.39 6.70 24.90
C GLN A 164 0.99 6.50 23.43
N VAL A 165 1.98 6.61 22.55
CA VAL A 165 1.85 6.25 21.14
C VAL A 165 2.98 5.31 20.75
N LYS A 166 2.66 4.32 19.93
CA LYS A 166 3.65 3.48 19.26
C LYS A 166 3.93 4.04 17.87
N ILE A 167 5.20 4.10 17.49
CA ILE A 167 5.63 4.33 16.11
C ILE A 167 6.23 3.01 15.64
N THR A 168 5.61 2.40 14.64
CA THR A 168 6.04 1.11 14.07
C THR A 168 6.36 1.28 12.60
N ALA A 169 7.15 0.38 12.03
CA ALA A 169 7.54 0.44 10.62
C ALA A 169 7.35 -0.91 9.93
N GLN A 170 7.00 -0.90 8.66
CA GLN A 170 6.93 -2.11 7.85
C GLN A 170 7.12 -1.83 6.36
N GLY A 171 7.47 -2.88 5.62
CA GLY A 171 7.71 -2.83 4.18
C GLY A 171 9.11 -3.31 3.84
N GLY A 172 9.21 -4.31 2.98
CA GLY A 172 10.48 -4.82 2.45
C GLY A 172 11.43 -5.53 3.42
N VAL A 173 11.19 -5.48 4.73
CA VAL A 173 12.04 -6.14 5.75
C VAL A 173 12.11 -7.64 5.47
N GLY A 174 13.34 -8.16 5.36
CA GLY A 174 13.59 -9.54 4.97
C GLY A 174 14.61 -10.25 5.84
N THR A 175 15.36 -9.56 6.71
CA THR A 175 16.36 -10.19 7.59
C THR A 175 16.24 -9.72 9.04
N ALA A 176 16.78 -10.51 9.98
CA ALA A 176 16.87 -10.13 11.39
C ALA A 176 17.75 -8.88 11.59
N GLU A 177 18.82 -8.75 10.82
CA GLU A 177 19.71 -7.58 10.86
C GLU A 177 18.97 -6.29 10.47
N GLU A 178 18.17 -6.32 9.39
CA GLU A 178 17.31 -5.19 9.00
C GLU A 178 16.25 -4.88 10.07
N HIS A 179 15.60 -5.91 10.62
CA HIS A 179 14.61 -5.74 11.67
C HIS A 179 15.18 -5.04 12.90
N GLN A 180 16.33 -5.53 13.39
CA GLN A 180 16.99 -4.98 14.57
C GLN A 180 17.55 -3.58 14.29
N PHE A 181 18.13 -3.38 13.11
CA PHE A 181 18.61 -2.07 12.66
C PHE A 181 17.50 -1.01 12.70
N LEU A 182 16.30 -1.33 12.22
CA LEU A 182 15.19 -0.37 12.24
C LEU A 182 14.82 0.04 13.68
N ILE A 183 14.76 -0.91 14.60
CA ILE A 183 14.48 -0.66 16.02
C ILE A 183 15.56 0.21 16.64
N ASP A 184 16.83 -0.19 16.50
CA ASP A 184 17.94 0.44 17.21
C ASP A 184 18.29 1.81 16.63
N HIS A 185 18.31 1.94 15.30
CA HIS A 185 18.66 3.18 14.65
C HIS A 185 17.52 4.19 14.69
N TYR A 186 16.30 3.80 14.30
CA TYR A 186 15.18 4.74 14.21
C TYR A 186 14.37 4.89 15.51
N GLY A 187 14.63 4.06 16.53
CA GLY A 187 13.90 4.12 17.79
C GLY A 187 12.41 3.84 17.63
N ILE A 188 12.05 2.97 16.68
CA ILE A 188 10.67 2.51 16.49
C ILE A 188 10.33 1.40 17.49
N ASP A 189 9.06 1.29 17.86
CA ASP A 189 8.59 0.36 18.89
C ASP A 189 8.45 -1.08 18.37
N SER A 190 8.27 -1.28 17.06
CA SER A 190 8.14 -2.60 16.45
C SER A 190 8.26 -2.54 14.93
N VAL A 191 8.54 -3.71 14.33
CA VAL A 191 8.65 -3.89 12.87
C VAL A 191 7.68 -4.96 12.40
N GLY A 192 6.85 -4.62 11.42
CA GLY A 192 5.86 -5.53 10.83
C GLY A 192 6.43 -6.38 9.69
N TRP A 193 6.02 -7.65 9.66
CA TRP A 193 6.33 -8.62 8.59
C TRP A 193 5.03 -9.13 7.96
N GLY A 194 4.93 -9.09 6.64
CA GLY A 194 3.72 -9.49 5.90
C GLY A 194 3.99 -10.58 4.87
N THR A 195 4.55 -10.20 3.73
CA THR A 195 4.76 -11.06 2.55
C THR A 195 5.30 -12.46 2.86
N PRO A 196 6.33 -12.66 3.71
CA PRO A 196 6.86 -14.02 3.96
C PRO A 196 5.86 -14.97 4.64
N PHE A 197 4.86 -14.44 5.35
CA PHE A 197 3.82 -15.26 5.97
C PHE A 197 2.89 -15.93 4.95
N LEU A 198 2.85 -15.46 3.70
CA LEU A 198 2.11 -16.15 2.63
C LEU A 198 2.70 -17.55 2.30
N LEU A 199 3.92 -17.84 2.78
CA LEU A 199 4.55 -19.16 2.70
C LEU A 199 4.42 -19.98 3.99
N VAL A 200 3.55 -19.55 4.91
CA VAL A 200 3.34 -20.16 6.22
C VAL A 200 1.90 -20.67 6.33
N PRO A 201 1.62 -21.94 5.98
CA PRO A 201 0.28 -22.51 6.03
C PRO A 201 -0.34 -22.50 7.44
N GLU A 202 0.48 -22.50 8.49
CA GLU A 202 0.03 -22.40 9.88
C GLU A 202 -0.59 -21.02 10.23
N ALA A 203 -0.32 -20.00 9.43
CA ALA A 203 -0.72 -18.61 9.69
C ALA A 203 -1.59 -18.00 8.59
N THR A 204 -1.60 -18.58 7.38
CA THR A 204 -2.33 -18.04 6.22
C THR A 204 -3.04 -19.14 5.43
N ASN A 205 -4.19 -18.81 4.87
CA ASN A 205 -4.97 -19.71 4.02
C ASN A 205 -4.60 -19.52 2.55
N VAL A 206 -3.39 -19.90 2.16
CA VAL A 206 -2.95 -19.92 0.76
C VAL A 206 -3.03 -21.35 0.22
N ASP A 207 -3.80 -21.56 -0.84
CA ASP A 207 -3.93 -22.86 -1.51
C ASP A 207 -2.62 -23.35 -2.13
N ASP A 208 -2.44 -24.67 -2.21
CA ASP A 208 -1.20 -25.31 -2.66
C ASP A 208 -0.73 -24.83 -4.04
N ALA A 209 -1.66 -24.70 -4.99
CA ALA A 209 -1.31 -24.28 -6.35
C ALA A 209 -0.80 -22.83 -6.39
N THR A 210 -1.31 -21.96 -5.52
CA THR A 210 -0.82 -20.59 -5.35
C THR A 210 0.49 -20.57 -4.56
N LEU A 211 0.62 -21.39 -3.53
CA LEU A 211 1.83 -21.54 -2.71
C LEU A 211 3.04 -21.97 -3.56
N ASP A 212 2.84 -22.97 -4.43
CA ASP A 212 3.85 -23.43 -5.39
C ASP A 212 4.32 -22.31 -6.33
N LYS A 213 3.40 -21.47 -6.80
CA LYS A 213 3.76 -20.31 -7.63
C LYS A 213 4.56 -19.28 -6.86
N LEU A 214 4.25 -19.03 -5.59
CA LEU A 214 4.99 -18.09 -4.75
C LEU A 214 6.43 -18.57 -4.47
N ILE A 215 6.60 -19.85 -4.15
CA ILE A 215 7.91 -20.48 -3.91
C ILE A 215 8.84 -20.35 -5.12
N ASN A 216 8.27 -20.51 -6.32
CA ASN A 216 8.98 -20.42 -7.58
C ASN A 216 9.07 -18.98 -8.12
N ALA A 217 8.42 -18.01 -7.48
CA ALA A 217 8.42 -16.63 -7.93
C ALA A 217 9.83 -16.04 -7.81
N ARG A 218 10.27 -15.38 -8.87
CA ARG A 218 11.45 -14.51 -8.89
C ARG A 218 11.01 -13.10 -9.24
N GLU A 219 11.95 -12.18 -9.34
CA GLU A 219 11.63 -10.76 -9.53
C GLU A 219 10.78 -10.50 -10.78
N ASP A 220 10.99 -11.25 -11.86
CA ASP A 220 10.21 -11.15 -13.10
C ASP A 220 8.71 -11.52 -12.95
N LYS A 221 8.38 -12.30 -11.91
CA LYS A 221 6.99 -12.71 -11.60
C LYS A 221 6.27 -11.74 -10.68
N LEU A 222 6.98 -10.89 -9.96
CA LEU A 222 6.42 -9.96 -8.98
C LEU A 222 6.42 -8.57 -9.60
N TYR A 223 5.26 -7.94 -9.68
CA TYR A 223 5.16 -6.67 -10.35
C TYR A 223 4.11 -5.77 -9.73
N LEU A 224 4.35 -4.47 -9.87
CA LEU A 224 3.38 -3.45 -9.54
C LEU A 224 2.39 -3.34 -10.70
N SER A 225 1.15 -3.75 -10.45
CA SER A 225 0.13 -3.93 -11.49
C SER A 225 -0.97 -2.88 -11.44
N ASP A 226 -1.63 -2.67 -12.58
CA ASP A 226 -2.80 -1.79 -12.71
C ASP A 226 -4.14 -2.52 -12.52
N ILE A 227 -4.14 -3.77 -12.03
CA ILE A 227 -5.34 -4.60 -12.00
C ILE A 227 -6.41 -4.13 -11.01
N SER A 228 -6.04 -3.28 -10.04
CA SER A 228 -6.94 -2.81 -8.99
C SER A 228 -8.10 -2.00 -9.56
N PRO A 229 -9.36 -2.33 -9.20
CA PRO A 229 -10.53 -1.53 -9.56
C PRO A 229 -10.53 -0.13 -8.93
N LEU A 230 -9.66 0.13 -7.94
CA LEU A 230 -9.53 1.43 -7.27
C LEU A 230 -8.61 2.41 -8.03
N ASN A 231 -8.04 2.01 -9.18
CA ASN A 231 -7.05 2.80 -9.92
C ASN A 231 -5.84 3.22 -9.07
N VAL A 232 -5.48 2.35 -8.12
CA VAL A 232 -4.27 2.45 -7.32
C VAL A 232 -3.38 1.25 -7.68
N PRO A 233 -2.06 1.45 -7.87
CA PRO A 233 -1.14 0.35 -8.11
C PRO A 233 -1.28 -0.78 -7.08
N PHE A 234 -1.08 -2.02 -7.53
CA PHE A 234 -1.31 -3.20 -6.71
C PHE A 234 -0.26 -4.26 -7.01
N ASN A 235 0.53 -4.64 -6.00
CA ASN A 235 1.50 -5.71 -6.13
C ASN A 235 0.77 -7.03 -6.45
N SER A 236 1.23 -7.74 -7.46
CA SER A 236 0.59 -8.95 -7.95
C SER A 236 1.62 -9.98 -8.41
N LEU A 237 1.22 -11.25 -8.37
CA LEU A 237 1.97 -12.36 -8.93
C LEU A 237 1.50 -12.63 -10.37
N ARG A 238 2.39 -12.50 -11.36
CA ARG A 238 2.08 -12.84 -12.76
C ARG A 238 1.68 -14.30 -12.87
N GLY A 239 0.63 -14.56 -13.66
CA GLY A 239 0.14 -15.92 -13.90
C GLY A 239 -0.70 -16.50 -12.75
N ASN A 240 -1.17 -15.68 -11.81
CA ASN A 240 -2.24 -16.10 -10.89
C ASN A 240 -3.50 -16.50 -11.69
N THR A 241 -4.31 -17.41 -11.14
CA THR A 241 -5.42 -18.02 -11.89
C THR A 241 -6.54 -17.02 -12.19
N LYS A 242 -6.68 -15.95 -11.40
CA LYS A 242 -7.66 -14.89 -11.69
C LYS A 242 -7.25 -14.04 -12.90
N ASP A 243 -5.96 -13.80 -13.10
CA ASP A 243 -5.47 -13.14 -14.31
C ASP A 243 -5.65 -14.00 -15.55
N LEU A 244 -5.47 -15.32 -15.45
CA LEU A 244 -5.77 -16.25 -16.56
C LEU A 244 -7.26 -16.22 -16.93
N GLU A 245 -8.15 -16.23 -15.93
CA GLU A 245 -9.60 -16.08 -16.13
C GLU A 245 -9.94 -14.75 -16.82
N LYS A 246 -9.34 -13.64 -16.36
CA LYS A 246 -9.51 -12.31 -16.97
C LYS A 246 -9.10 -12.31 -18.44
N SER A 247 -7.90 -12.80 -18.76
CA SER A 247 -7.39 -12.85 -20.14
C SER A 247 -8.29 -13.71 -21.04
N PHE A 248 -8.75 -14.86 -20.54
CA PHE A 248 -9.69 -15.72 -21.26
C PHE A 248 -11.03 -15.04 -21.58
N LEU A 249 -11.59 -14.33 -20.61
CA LEU A 249 -12.85 -13.58 -20.78
C LEU A 249 -12.70 -12.44 -21.79
N THR A 250 -11.59 -11.70 -21.74
CA THR A 250 -11.27 -10.66 -22.71
C THR A 250 -11.16 -11.22 -24.12
N ALA A 251 -10.43 -12.34 -24.31
CA ALA A 251 -10.29 -13.00 -25.61
C ALA A 251 -11.64 -13.49 -26.19
N LYS A 252 -12.61 -13.82 -25.32
CA LYS A 252 -13.98 -14.19 -25.72
C LYS A 252 -14.90 -12.99 -26.00
N GLY A 253 -14.39 -11.76 -25.98
CA GLY A 253 -15.20 -10.55 -26.13
C GLY A 253 -16.15 -10.30 -24.95
N LYS A 254 -15.87 -10.89 -23.79
CA LYS A 254 -16.66 -10.73 -22.55
C LYS A 254 -15.82 -10.18 -21.39
N PRO A 255 -15.06 -9.08 -21.61
CA PRO A 255 -14.11 -8.58 -20.61
C PRO A 255 -14.81 -8.21 -19.30
N GLY A 256 -14.11 -8.42 -18.19
CA GLY A 256 -14.58 -8.09 -16.84
C GLY A 256 -15.43 -9.18 -16.16
N SER A 257 -15.51 -9.05 -14.83
CA SER A 257 -16.22 -9.99 -13.94
C SER A 257 -17.72 -9.72 -13.89
N PRO A 258 -18.58 -10.73 -13.63
CA PRO A 258 -19.98 -10.48 -13.27
C PRO A 258 -20.13 -9.68 -11.95
N CYS A 259 -19.05 -9.55 -11.17
CA CYS A 259 -18.97 -8.80 -9.91
C CYS A 259 -20.02 -9.24 -8.87
N PRO A 260 -20.01 -10.51 -8.43
CA PRO A 260 -21.03 -11.04 -7.53
C PRO A 260 -21.02 -10.36 -6.16
N LYS A 261 -19.83 -10.04 -5.62
CA LYS A 261 -19.68 -9.44 -4.28
C LYS A 261 -19.96 -7.93 -4.22
N LYS A 262 -19.77 -7.20 -5.31
CA LYS A 262 -19.99 -5.74 -5.42
C LYS A 262 -19.31 -4.85 -4.36
N LEU A 263 -18.35 -5.34 -3.57
CA LEU A 263 -17.70 -4.59 -2.48
C LEU A 263 -17.01 -3.30 -2.96
N ILE A 264 -16.42 -3.30 -4.16
CA ILE A 264 -15.73 -2.14 -4.76
C ILE A 264 -16.56 -1.58 -5.94
N ALA A 265 -17.88 -1.65 -5.85
CA ALA A 265 -18.77 -0.97 -6.79
C ALA A 265 -18.94 0.50 -6.37
N LEU A 266 -17.97 1.35 -6.74
CA LEU A 266 -17.87 2.74 -6.29
C LEU A 266 -18.00 3.78 -7.43
N ASN A 267 -17.93 3.36 -8.70
CA ASN A 267 -17.88 4.27 -9.84
C ASN A 267 -19.29 4.53 -10.42
N LYS A 268 -19.67 5.80 -10.62
CA LYS A 268 -20.98 6.24 -11.15
C LYS A 268 -20.91 6.85 -12.56
N GLU A 269 -19.82 6.65 -13.28
CA GLU A 269 -19.54 7.27 -14.59
C GLU A 269 -20.62 6.96 -15.63
N PHE A 270 -21.18 5.74 -15.61
CA PHE A 270 -22.17 5.30 -16.61
C PHE A 270 -23.55 5.01 -16.04
N THR A 271 -23.70 4.99 -14.72
CA THR A 271 -24.92 4.49 -14.06
C THR A 271 -25.15 5.22 -12.75
N GLU A 272 -26.43 5.47 -12.42
CA GLU A 272 -26.81 6.13 -11.16
C GLU A 272 -26.36 5.32 -9.93
N LYS A 273 -26.62 4.00 -9.95
CA LYS A 273 -26.09 3.06 -8.96
C LYS A 273 -24.64 2.74 -9.32
N PRO A 274 -23.71 2.80 -8.37
CA PRO A 274 -22.30 2.62 -8.69
C PRO A 274 -22.01 1.19 -9.15
N ILE A 275 -21.09 1.06 -10.10
CA ILE A 275 -20.59 -0.21 -10.63
C ILE A 275 -19.07 -0.28 -10.45
N CYS A 276 -18.51 -1.49 -10.51
CA CYS A 276 -17.07 -1.70 -10.30
C CYS A 276 -16.33 -1.54 -11.64
N ALA A 277 -15.17 -0.89 -11.63
CA ALA A 277 -14.34 -0.73 -12.84
C ALA A 277 -13.86 -2.06 -13.44
N ALA A 278 -13.76 -3.12 -12.62
CA ALA A 278 -13.47 -4.49 -13.07
C ALA A 278 -14.72 -5.31 -13.44
N SER A 279 -15.92 -4.71 -13.39
CA SER A 279 -17.14 -5.40 -13.79
C SER A 279 -17.29 -5.41 -15.30
N ARG A 280 -17.88 -6.48 -15.84
CA ARG A 280 -18.22 -6.60 -17.26
C ARG A 280 -19.08 -5.44 -17.73
N ARG A 281 -20.04 -5.03 -16.90
CA ARG A 281 -20.93 -3.91 -17.20
C ARG A 281 -20.13 -2.63 -17.44
N TYR A 282 -19.20 -2.29 -16.55
CA TYR A 282 -18.38 -1.09 -16.69
C TYR A 282 -17.45 -1.20 -17.91
N GLN A 283 -16.71 -2.30 -18.05
CA GLN A 283 -15.73 -2.43 -19.14
C GLN A 283 -16.39 -2.40 -20.52
N VAL A 284 -17.55 -3.04 -20.71
CA VAL A 284 -18.31 -2.96 -21.97
C VAL A 284 -18.77 -1.53 -22.27
N LEU A 285 -19.24 -0.79 -21.27
CA LEU A 285 -19.66 0.61 -21.46
C LEU A 285 -18.46 1.51 -21.80
N LYS A 286 -17.34 1.32 -21.12
CA LYS A 286 -16.12 2.09 -21.37
C LYS A 286 -15.48 1.78 -22.73
N ILE A 287 -15.52 0.53 -23.18
CA ILE A 287 -15.09 0.14 -24.54
C ILE A 287 -16.00 0.80 -25.59
N LYS A 288 -17.31 0.82 -25.39
CA LYS A 288 -18.24 1.51 -26.33
C LYS A 288 -17.99 3.02 -26.40
N GLU A 289 -17.62 3.65 -25.29
CA GLU A 289 -17.19 5.04 -25.29
C GLU A 289 -15.90 5.22 -26.10
N LEU A 290 -14.91 4.35 -25.89
CA LEU A 290 -13.66 4.34 -26.65
C LEU A 290 -13.92 4.17 -28.16
N ASP A 291 -14.82 3.26 -28.55
CA ASP A 291 -15.19 3.03 -29.95
C ASP A 291 -15.78 4.28 -30.62
N ARG A 292 -16.46 5.14 -29.84
CA ARG A 292 -17.06 6.39 -30.32
C ARG A 292 -16.11 7.57 -30.34
N SER A 293 -14.96 7.46 -29.68
CA SER A 293 -13.99 8.55 -29.54
C SER A 293 -13.24 8.90 -30.83
N GLY A 294 -13.28 8.02 -31.84
CA GLY A 294 -12.50 8.15 -33.07
C GLY A 294 -11.01 7.81 -32.93
N VAL A 295 -10.56 7.42 -31.72
CA VAL A 295 -9.20 6.93 -31.47
C VAL A 295 -8.98 5.60 -32.20
N SER A 296 -7.83 5.43 -32.85
CA SER A 296 -7.51 4.23 -33.63
C SER A 296 -6.06 3.77 -33.44
N GLY A 297 -5.70 2.63 -34.05
CA GLY A 297 -4.32 2.15 -34.10
C GLY A 297 -3.73 1.78 -32.73
N ALA A 298 -2.52 2.25 -32.47
CA ALA A 298 -1.79 1.94 -31.24
C ALA A 298 -2.42 2.59 -29.99
N GLU A 299 -2.93 3.82 -30.12
CA GLU A 299 -3.54 4.53 -28.99
C GLU A 299 -4.86 3.87 -28.56
N TYR A 300 -5.67 3.38 -29.52
CA TYR A 300 -6.87 2.61 -29.19
C TYR A 300 -6.51 1.36 -28.37
N ARG A 301 -5.49 0.59 -28.80
CA ARG A 301 -5.05 -0.61 -28.07
C ARG A 301 -4.58 -0.26 -26.66
N LYS A 302 -3.78 0.79 -26.49
CA LYS A 302 -3.31 1.26 -25.18
C LYS A 302 -4.48 1.60 -24.26
N GLN A 303 -5.50 2.30 -24.74
CA GLN A 303 -6.68 2.64 -23.94
C GLN A 303 -7.56 1.42 -23.66
N TYR A 304 -7.74 0.54 -24.64
CA TYR A 304 -8.47 -0.73 -24.49
C TYR A 304 -7.83 -1.60 -23.39
N ASP A 305 -6.51 -1.77 -23.42
CA ASP A 305 -5.76 -2.56 -22.45
C ASP A 305 -5.92 -2.00 -21.03
N LYS A 306 -5.91 -0.67 -20.86
CA LYS A 306 -6.17 -0.01 -19.57
C LYS A 306 -7.58 -0.31 -19.03
N ILE A 307 -8.56 -0.52 -19.90
CA ILE A 307 -9.93 -0.87 -19.50
C ILE A 307 -9.98 -2.34 -19.05
N VAL A 308 -9.47 -3.26 -19.87
CA VAL A 308 -9.61 -4.71 -19.65
C VAL A 308 -8.62 -5.29 -18.65
N THR A 309 -7.55 -4.55 -18.29
CA THR A 309 -6.57 -5.00 -17.28
C THR A 309 -7.17 -5.16 -15.88
N LYS A 310 -8.27 -4.44 -15.57
CA LYS A 310 -8.89 -4.42 -14.25
C LYS A 310 -9.47 -5.80 -13.88
N ALA A 311 -9.05 -6.33 -12.74
CA ALA A 311 -9.42 -7.66 -12.24
C ALA A 311 -10.35 -7.57 -11.02
N CYS A 312 -11.19 -8.59 -10.82
CA CYS A 312 -12.07 -8.68 -9.65
C CYS A 312 -11.32 -9.18 -8.41
N ILE A 313 -10.59 -8.28 -7.76
CA ILE A 313 -9.78 -8.60 -6.57
C ILE A 313 -10.62 -9.02 -5.35
N CYS A 314 -11.89 -8.57 -5.23
CA CYS A 314 -12.79 -8.96 -4.14
C CYS A 314 -13.08 -10.46 -4.09
N VAL A 315 -13.12 -11.08 -5.27
CA VAL A 315 -13.26 -12.53 -5.40
C VAL A 315 -11.87 -13.16 -5.33
N GLY A 316 -10.96 -12.73 -6.20
CA GLY A 316 -9.64 -13.35 -6.33
C GLY A 316 -8.86 -13.48 -5.03
N LEU A 317 -8.84 -12.44 -4.19
CA LEU A 317 -8.11 -12.44 -2.91
C LEU A 317 -8.79 -13.28 -1.82
N GLY A 318 -10.09 -13.58 -1.96
CA GLY A 318 -10.84 -14.38 -0.98
C GLY A 318 -10.99 -15.85 -1.37
N THR A 319 -10.84 -16.19 -2.66
CA THR A 319 -11.08 -17.55 -3.17
C THR A 319 -10.11 -18.57 -2.58
N THR A 320 -8.85 -18.18 -2.31
CA THR A 320 -7.85 -19.10 -1.76
C THR A 320 -8.28 -19.69 -0.40
N SER A 321 -8.94 -18.90 0.46
CA SER A 321 -9.48 -19.40 1.73
C SER A 321 -10.68 -20.33 1.56
N LEU A 322 -11.48 -20.16 0.50
CA LEU A 322 -12.56 -21.10 0.20
C LEU A 322 -12.01 -22.45 -0.24
N LEU A 323 -10.98 -22.44 -1.11
CA LEU A 323 -10.33 -23.64 -1.61
C LEU A 323 -9.65 -24.44 -0.49
N VAL A 324 -8.90 -23.78 0.40
CA VAL A 324 -8.21 -24.44 1.53
C VAL A 324 -9.19 -25.09 2.51
N ASN A 325 -10.40 -24.55 2.65
CA ASN A 325 -11.40 -25.02 3.61
C ASN A 325 -12.52 -25.84 2.95
N ASP A 326 -12.36 -26.28 1.70
CA ASP A 326 -13.36 -27.04 0.93
C ASP A 326 -14.76 -26.38 0.91
N ILE A 327 -14.81 -25.05 0.89
CA ILE A 327 -16.06 -24.27 0.82
C ILE A 327 -16.44 -24.05 -0.65
N ASP A 328 -17.74 -24.20 -0.97
CA ASP A 328 -18.26 -24.04 -2.33
C ASP A 328 -17.85 -22.72 -2.99
N THR A 329 -17.33 -22.84 -4.20
CA THR A 329 -16.89 -21.72 -5.04
C THR A 329 -17.82 -21.47 -6.21
N GLY A 330 -18.93 -22.21 -6.39
CA GLY A 330 -19.81 -22.13 -7.57
C GLY A 330 -20.28 -20.71 -7.90
N THR A 331 -20.52 -19.87 -6.88
CA THR A 331 -20.93 -18.46 -7.07
C THR A 331 -19.78 -17.55 -7.52
N TYR A 332 -18.53 -17.86 -7.13
CA TYR A 332 -17.38 -16.96 -7.26
C TYR A 332 -16.34 -17.43 -8.28
N GLY A 333 -16.31 -18.73 -8.59
CA GLY A 333 -15.29 -19.41 -9.37
C GLY A 333 -14.00 -19.68 -8.57
N ASN A 334 -13.10 -20.45 -9.20
CA ASN A 334 -11.83 -20.90 -8.60
C ASN A 334 -10.64 -19.96 -8.88
N GLY A 335 -10.88 -18.80 -9.51
CA GLY A 335 -9.81 -17.85 -9.80
C GLY A 335 -9.28 -17.20 -8.52
N VAL A 336 -7.97 -17.32 -8.29
CA VAL A 336 -7.24 -16.77 -7.15
C VAL A 336 -6.34 -15.63 -7.62
N SER A 337 -6.39 -14.53 -6.88
CA SER A 337 -5.42 -13.43 -6.95
C SER A 337 -4.58 -13.46 -5.67
N ILE A 338 -3.31 -13.07 -5.77
CA ILE A 338 -2.44 -12.91 -4.61
C ILE A 338 -1.52 -11.72 -4.81
N CYS A 339 -1.19 -11.04 -3.71
CA CYS A 339 -0.51 -9.74 -3.74
C CYS A 339 0.75 -9.70 -2.85
N PRO A 340 1.72 -10.61 -3.08
CA PRO A 340 2.99 -10.58 -2.36
C PRO A 340 3.75 -9.28 -2.64
N GLY A 341 4.47 -8.77 -1.64
CA GLY A 341 5.44 -7.69 -1.87
C GLY A 341 6.67 -8.18 -2.65
N PRO A 342 7.49 -7.26 -3.18
CA PRO A 342 8.62 -7.59 -4.06
C PRO A 342 9.67 -8.54 -3.44
N ASN A 343 9.78 -8.53 -2.11
CA ASN A 343 10.71 -9.37 -1.38
C ASN A 343 10.37 -10.88 -1.40
N MET A 344 9.19 -11.28 -1.88
CA MET A 344 8.84 -12.70 -2.06
C MET A 344 9.86 -13.45 -2.93
N ALA A 345 10.52 -12.78 -3.89
CA ALA A 345 11.47 -13.38 -4.83
C ALA A 345 12.67 -14.11 -4.16
N TYR A 346 12.88 -13.85 -2.87
CA TYR A 346 14.00 -14.35 -2.09
C TYR A 346 13.63 -15.48 -1.11
N PHE A 347 12.33 -15.68 -0.88
CA PHE A 347 11.82 -16.81 -0.11
C PHE A 347 11.42 -17.93 -1.06
N SER A 348 11.97 -19.13 -0.87
CA SER A 348 11.93 -20.20 -1.88
C SER A 348 11.49 -21.55 -1.33
N ARG A 349 10.79 -21.55 -0.19
CA ARG A 349 10.16 -22.75 0.37
C ARG A 349 9.05 -22.38 1.35
N THR A 350 8.18 -23.35 1.62
CA THR A 350 7.25 -23.29 2.74
C THR A 350 8.01 -23.21 4.07
N MET A 351 7.39 -22.55 5.04
CA MET A 351 7.93 -22.38 6.40
C MET A 351 6.83 -22.68 7.42
N SER A 352 7.22 -23.26 8.55
CA SER A 352 6.39 -23.28 9.76
C SER A 352 6.38 -21.89 10.43
N LEU A 353 5.41 -21.64 11.31
CA LEU A 353 5.37 -20.44 12.14
C LEU A 353 6.64 -20.31 13.00
N LYS A 354 7.16 -21.44 13.48
CA LYS A 354 8.41 -21.49 14.24
C LYS A 354 9.61 -21.04 13.40
N GLU A 355 9.71 -21.49 12.16
CA GLU A 355 10.80 -21.14 11.26
C GLU A 355 10.81 -19.66 10.91
N ILE A 356 9.66 -19.08 10.51
CA ILE A 356 9.59 -17.65 10.22
C ILE A 356 9.84 -16.81 11.48
N THR A 357 9.38 -17.26 12.65
CA THR A 357 9.67 -16.58 13.92
C THR A 357 11.17 -16.62 14.24
N ASN A 358 11.81 -17.78 14.08
CA ASN A 358 13.26 -17.89 14.26
C ASN A 358 14.03 -17.04 13.25
N HIS A 359 13.53 -16.90 12.01
CA HIS A 359 14.09 -16.00 11.00
C HIS A 359 14.06 -14.54 11.40
N ILE A 360 12.91 -14.06 11.86
CA ILE A 360 12.72 -12.66 12.29
C ILE A 360 13.68 -12.32 13.45
N TYR A 361 13.86 -13.24 14.39
CA TYR A 361 14.70 -13.04 15.58
C TYR A 361 16.14 -13.60 15.44
N GLY A 362 16.60 -13.84 14.21
CA GLY A 362 18.00 -14.20 13.94
C GLY A 362 18.46 -15.57 14.46
N ARG A 363 17.53 -16.44 14.88
CA ARG A 363 17.80 -17.82 15.32
C ARG A 363 17.98 -18.80 14.17
N SER A 364 17.53 -18.45 12.98
CA SER A 364 17.72 -19.18 11.73
C SER A 364 17.67 -18.22 10.55
N ASN A 365 18.10 -18.65 9.36
CA ASN A 365 17.91 -17.86 8.14
C ASN A 365 17.14 -18.69 7.09
N MET A 366 15.99 -18.19 6.67
CA MET A 366 15.10 -18.83 5.68
C MET A 366 15.39 -18.38 4.24
N ILE A 367 16.22 -17.34 4.06
CA ILE A 367 16.64 -16.85 2.76
C ILE A 367 17.97 -17.52 2.40
N LEU A 368 17.93 -18.50 1.49
CA LEU A 368 19.13 -19.19 0.99
C LEU A 368 19.92 -18.34 -0.02
N ARG A 369 19.23 -17.41 -0.69
CA ARG A 369 19.81 -16.49 -1.67
C ARG A 369 20.69 -15.44 -1.01
N LYS A 370 21.85 -15.16 -1.61
CA LYS A 370 22.82 -14.16 -1.11
C LYS A 370 22.78 -12.83 -1.85
N ASP A 371 22.03 -12.78 -2.94
CA ASP A 371 21.88 -11.65 -3.85
C ASP A 371 20.66 -10.79 -3.55
N ARG A 372 19.99 -10.99 -2.40
CA ARG A 372 18.91 -10.11 -1.96
C ARG A 372 19.49 -8.74 -1.59
N PRO A 373 19.09 -7.62 -2.21
CA PRO A 373 19.54 -6.28 -1.81
C PRO A 373 19.07 -5.91 -0.40
N ASN A 374 19.67 -4.89 0.20
CA ASN A 374 19.17 -4.33 1.46
C ASN A 374 17.74 -3.78 1.24
N MET A 375 16.87 -3.82 2.25
CA MET A 375 15.48 -3.36 2.13
C MET A 375 15.33 -1.93 1.60
N PHE A 376 16.23 -1.01 1.97
CA PHE A 376 16.22 0.38 1.52
C PHE A 376 16.66 0.51 0.07
N ILE A 377 17.69 -0.23 -0.33
CA ILE A 377 18.13 -0.27 -1.73
C ILE A 377 17.07 -0.92 -2.62
N LYS A 378 16.40 -1.97 -2.12
CA LYS A 378 15.28 -2.58 -2.83
C LYS A 378 14.15 -1.58 -3.05
N GLU A 379 13.79 -0.82 -2.02
CA GLU A 379 12.78 0.24 -2.14
C GLU A 379 13.20 1.30 -3.16
N LEU A 380 14.42 1.81 -3.07
CA LEU A 380 14.97 2.80 -3.99
C LEU A 380 14.82 2.37 -5.45
N ASN A 381 15.28 1.15 -5.78
CA ASN A 381 15.20 0.65 -7.15
C ASN A 381 13.74 0.51 -7.63
N ILE A 382 12.82 0.11 -6.76
CA ILE A 382 11.38 0.07 -7.10
C ILE A 382 10.84 1.47 -7.40
N TYR A 383 11.28 2.50 -6.66
CA TYR A 383 10.90 3.88 -6.92
C TYR A 383 11.48 4.42 -8.23
N ILE A 384 12.72 4.08 -8.56
CA ILE A 384 13.36 4.42 -9.84
C ILE A 384 12.59 3.79 -11.00
N ASP A 385 12.31 2.48 -10.92
CA ASP A 385 11.50 1.77 -11.91
C ASP A 385 10.10 2.40 -12.05
N TYR A 386 9.47 2.75 -10.94
CA TYR A 386 8.17 3.41 -10.94
C TYR A 386 8.22 4.77 -11.66
N LEU A 387 9.23 5.60 -11.36
CA LEU A 387 9.40 6.90 -11.99
C LEU A 387 9.62 6.76 -13.50
N LYS A 388 10.51 5.86 -13.92
CA LYS A 388 10.77 5.57 -15.35
C LYS A 388 9.50 5.19 -16.09
N ASN A 389 8.74 4.23 -15.57
CA ASN A 389 7.47 3.81 -16.15
C ASN A 389 6.48 4.99 -16.26
N LYS A 390 6.44 5.90 -15.26
CA LYS A 390 5.56 7.07 -15.29
C LYS A 390 5.99 8.14 -16.29
N ILE A 391 7.29 8.30 -16.51
CA ILE A 391 7.84 9.17 -17.55
C ILE A 391 7.49 8.62 -18.93
N GLU A 392 7.67 7.31 -19.17
CA GLU A 392 7.31 6.65 -20.44
C GLU A 392 5.80 6.72 -20.74
N GLU A 393 4.96 6.73 -19.71
CA GLU A 393 3.51 6.90 -19.85
C GLU A 393 3.09 8.32 -20.28
N MET A 394 3.99 9.30 -20.21
CA MET A 394 3.71 10.69 -20.57
C MET A 394 3.39 10.81 -22.06
N THR A 395 2.19 11.29 -22.37
CA THR A 395 1.71 11.45 -23.75
C THR A 395 2.13 12.77 -24.39
N ASP A 396 2.42 13.77 -23.58
CA ASP A 396 2.83 15.10 -24.03
C ASP A 396 4.11 15.52 -23.28
N PRO A 397 5.29 15.38 -23.92
CA PRO A 397 6.55 15.83 -23.35
C PRO A 397 6.65 17.34 -23.10
N SER A 398 5.77 18.14 -23.70
CA SER A 398 5.76 19.59 -23.49
C SER A 398 5.05 20.00 -22.18
N ASP A 399 4.33 19.08 -21.52
CA ASP A 399 3.63 19.34 -20.25
C ASP A 399 4.61 19.72 -19.12
N VAL A 400 4.80 21.04 -18.95
CA VAL A 400 5.70 21.63 -17.96
C VAL A 400 5.35 21.19 -16.53
N LYS A 401 4.06 21.03 -16.22
CA LYS A 401 3.62 20.68 -14.88
C LYS A 401 4.00 19.24 -14.54
N ARG A 402 3.80 18.31 -15.48
CA ARG A 402 4.22 16.90 -15.32
C ARG A 402 5.73 16.76 -15.26
N ARG A 403 6.47 17.46 -16.13
CA ARG A 403 7.94 17.45 -16.07
C ARG A 403 8.44 17.95 -14.72
N LYS A 404 7.95 19.10 -14.24
CA LYS A 404 8.32 19.61 -12.91
C LYS A 404 7.99 18.62 -11.78
N TYR A 405 6.86 17.91 -11.88
CA TYR A 405 6.54 16.84 -10.92
C TYR A 405 7.59 15.73 -10.94
N PHE A 406 7.95 15.19 -12.11
CA PHE A 406 8.95 14.14 -12.22
C PHE A 406 10.36 14.60 -11.82
N THR A 407 10.75 15.83 -12.16
CA THR A 407 12.02 16.41 -11.72
C THR A 407 12.06 16.51 -10.19
N ASN A 408 11.00 17.03 -9.55
CA ASN A 408 10.92 17.07 -8.09
C ASN A 408 10.98 15.67 -7.47
N PHE A 409 10.31 14.69 -8.08
CA PHE A 409 10.35 13.30 -7.64
C PHE A 409 11.78 12.75 -7.68
N ALA A 410 12.49 12.95 -8.80
CA ALA A 410 13.88 12.53 -8.97
C ALA A 410 14.81 13.22 -7.98
N LEU A 411 14.64 14.52 -7.72
CA LEU A 411 15.39 15.27 -6.71
C LEU A 411 15.13 14.76 -5.29
N ASN A 412 13.89 14.36 -4.96
CA ASN A 412 13.59 13.73 -3.68
C ASN A 412 14.26 12.35 -3.54
N LEU A 413 14.31 11.56 -4.61
CA LEU A 413 15.07 10.30 -4.62
C LEU A 413 16.57 10.54 -4.43
N GLN A 414 17.11 11.55 -5.12
CA GLN A 414 18.51 11.97 -4.98
C GLN A 414 18.85 12.32 -3.52
N ALA A 415 18.03 13.13 -2.87
CA ALA A 415 18.20 13.45 -1.45
C ALA A 415 18.11 12.20 -0.55
N GLY A 416 17.27 11.22 -0.91
CA GLY A 416 17.19 9.93 -0.23
C GLY A 416 18.45 9.06 -0.44
N ILE A 417 19.05 9.09 -1.62
CA ILE A 417 20.32 8.43 -1.93
C ILE A 417 21.45 9.03 -1.10
N ASP A 418 21.54 10.36 -1.04
CA ASP A 418 22.54 11.07 -0.24
C ASP A 418 22.43 10.69 1.25
N TYR A 419 21.20 10.69 1.78
CA TYR A 419 20.93 10.22 3.14
C TYR A 419 21.40 8.77 3.36
N TYR A 420 21.17 7.87 2.40
CA TYR A 420 21.63 6.48 2.51
C TYR A 420 23.15 6.35 2.44
N PHE A 421 23.84 7.13 1.61
CA PHE A 421 25.31 7.15 1.60
C PHE A 421 25.87 7.53 2.96
N ASP A 422 25.37 8.61 3.55
CA ASP A 422 25.81 9.08 4.87
C ASP A 422 25.50 8.05 5.96
N LEU A 423 24.29 7.48 5.93
CA LEU A 423 23.86 6.44 6.84
C LEU A 423 24.81 5.23 6.80
N PHE A 424 25.00 4.60 5.65
CA PHE A 424 25.80 3.37 5.55
C PHE A 424 27.29 3.60 5.75
N THR A 425 27.79 4.80 5.47
CA THR A 425 29.16 5.21 5.79
C THR A 425 29.36 5.40 7.30
N GLY A 426 28.37 5.97 8.00
CA GLY A 426 28.43 6.22 9.44
C GLY A 426 28.16 5.00 10.32
N LEU A 427 27.46 3.98 9.82
CA LEU A 427 27.12 2.78 10.58
C LEU A 427 28.35 1.91 10.91
N LYS A 428 28.47 1.49 12.17
CA LYS A 428 29.49 0.56 12.67
C LYS A 428 28.85 -0.72 13.18
N GLY A 429 29.43 -1.89 12.89
CA GLY A 429 28.94 -3.18 13.39
C GLY A 429 27.66 -3.71 12.77
N VAL A 430 27.03 -2.98 11.83
CA VAL A 430 25.79 -3.37 11.14
C VAL A 430 26.02 -3.28 9.63
N PHE A 431 25.55 -4.29 8.90
CA PHE A 431 25.69 -4.44 7.44
C PHE A 431 27.13 -4.44 6.92
N GLU A 432 28.14 -4.68 7.77
CA GLU A 432 29.55 -4.49 7.40
C GLU A 432 29.98 -5.30 6.18
N SER A 433 29.56 -6.56 6.12
CA SER A 433 29.87 -7.45 4.98
C SER A 433 29.19 -7.03 3.68
N ARG A 434 28.10 -6.26 3.76
CA ARG A 434 27.28 -5.83 2.62
C ARG A 434 27.51 -4.38 2.23
N ARG A 435 28.19 -3.59 3.07
CA ARG A 435 28.43 -2.16 2.85
C ARG A 435 29.05 -1.86 1.47
N PRO A 436 30.06 -2.60 0.97
CA PRO A 436 30.62 -2.33 -0.36
C PRO A 436 29.59 -2.51 -1.49
N ASP A 437 28.74 -3.53 -1.40
CA ASP A 437 27.68 -3.75 -2.39
C ASP A 437 26.61 -2.67 -2.31
N ILE A 438 26.20 -2.28 -1.09
CA ILE A 438 25.23 -1.20 -0.86
C ILE A 438 25.74 0.13 -1.44
N HIS A 439 27.00 0.50 -1.19
CA HIS A 439 27.58 1.73 -1.74
C HIS A 439 27.62 1.70 -3.27
N ARG A 440 28.04 0.57 -3.87
CA ARG A 440 28.02 0.42 -5.33
C ARG A 440 26.60 0.53 -5.91
N GLU A 441 25.61 -0.06 -5.25
CA GLU A 441 24.21 0.05 -5.67
C GLU A 441 23.69 1.48 -5.58
N LEU A 442 24.07 2.23 -4.54
CA LEU A 442 23.75 3.66 -4.40
C LEU A 442 24.44 4.51 -5.46
N GLU A 443 25.71 4.25 -5.79
CA GLU A 443 26.44 4.96 -6.86
C GLU A 443 25.75 4.76 -8.22
N ASN A 444 25.33 3.53 -8.51
CA ASN A 444 24.60 3.22 -9.74
C ASN A 444 23.24 3.93 -9.79
N ALA A 445 22.47 3.86 -8.69
CA ALA A 445 21.18 4.54 -8.59
C ALA A 445 21.31 6.06 -8.71
N ASN A 446 22.37 6.64 -8.13
CA ASN A 446 22.70 8.06 -8.23
C ASN A 446 22.97 8.48 -9.68
N ALA A 447 23.80 7.72 -10.39
CA ALA A 447 24.08 7.97 -11.80
C ALA A 447 22.81 7.88 -12.66
N GLU A 448 21.97 6.89 -12.41
CA GLU A 448 20.70 6.70 -13.10
C GLU A 448 19.71 7.85 -12.86
N ILE A 449 19.58 8.32 -11.62
CA ILE A 449 18.74 9.48 -11.29
C ILE A 449 19.28 10.77 -11.90
N THR A 450 20.60 10.97 -11.87
CA THR A 450 21.24 12.14 -12.49
C THR A 450 20.92 12.20 -13.98
N LEU A 451 21.08 11.07 -14.69
CA LEU A 451 20.72 10.98 -16.11
C LEU A 451 19.23 11.26 -16.35
N LEU A 452 18.33 10.73 -15.51
CA LEU A 452 16.90 11.01 -15.62
C LEU A 452 16.55 12.49 -15.41
N ILE A 453 17.24 13.18 -14.50
CA ILE A 453 17.07 14.62 -14.28
C ILE A 453 17.50 15.39 -15.54
N GLU A 454 18.69 15.08 -16.07
CA GLU A 454 19.21 15.69 -17.31
C GLU A 454 18.26 15.46 -18.49
N GLU A 455 17.75 14.24 -18.67
CA GLU A 455 16.76 13.92 -19.70
C GLU A 455 15.50 14.79 -19.53
N LEU A 456 14.94 14.88 -18.32
CA LEU A 456 13.72 15.67 -18.06
C LEU A 456 13.91 17.17 -18.30
N GLU A 457 15.11 17.69 -18.07
CA GLU A 457 15.49 19.09 -18.33
C GLU A 457 15.72 19.36 -19.82
N THR A 458 16.27 18.40 -20.58
CA THR A 458 16.61 18.52 -22.01
C THR A 458 15.50 18.09 -22.99
N LEU A 459 14.46 17.39 -22.53
CA LEU A 459 13.23 17.09 -23.30
C LEU A 459 12.71 18.25 -24.18
N PRO A 460 12.67 19.53 -23.74
CA PRO A 460 12.25 20.65 -24.60
C PRO A 460 13.23 20.98 -25.75
N GLU A 461 14.53 20.72 -25.61
CA GLU A 461 15.54 21.02 -26.63
C GLU A 461 15.57 19.97 -27.75
N MET A 462 15.33 18.69 -27.42
CA MET A 462 15.26 17.61 -28.41
C MET A 462 14.15 17.82 -29.46
N GLN A 463 13.06 18.50 -29.09
CA GLN A 463 11.98 18.84 -30.03
C GLN A 463 12.33 20.02 -30.95
N VAL A 464 13.14 20.99 -30.50
CA VAL A 464 13.58 22.10 -31.35
C VAL A 464 14.47 21.57 -32.48
N VAL A 465 15.36 20.62 -32.20
CA VAL A 465 16.22 20.01 -33.20
C VAL A 465 15.46 19.08 -34.16
N GLN A 466 14.49 18.30 -33.65
CA GLN A 466 13.65 17.45 -34.52
C GLN A 466 12.69 18.27 -35.41
N ALA A 467 12.10 19.35 -34.90
CA ALA A 467 11.22 20.22 -35.68
C ALA A 467 11.99 21.01 -36.76
N LEU A 468 13.24 21.38 -36.50
CA LEU A 468 14.12 22.07 -37.47
C LEU A 468 14.74 21.10 -38.50
N GLY A 469 14.96 19.83 -38.13
CA GLY A 469 15.52 18.78 -39.00
C GLY A 469 14.53 18.16 -40.00
N SER A 470 13.22 18.36 -39.81
CA SER A 470 12.16 17.93 -40.74
C SER A 470 11.80 18.96 -41.82
N THR A 471 12.57 20.05 -41.93
CA THR A 471 12.37 21.15 -42.90
C THR A 471 13.52 21.29 -43.92
N GLN A 472 14.23 20.21 -44.25
CA GLN A 472 15.16 20.18 -45.39
C GLN A 472 14.73 19.19 -46.46
#